data_AF-A0A1V5XRN0-F1
#
_entry.id   AF-A0A1V5XRN0-F1
#
_cell.length_a   1.000
_cell.length_b   1.000
_cell.length_c   1.000
_cell.angle_alpha   90.00
_cell.angle_beta   90.00
_cell.angle_gamma   90.00
#
_symmetry.space_group_name_H-M   'P 1'
#
loop_
_entity.id
_entity.type
_entity.pdbx_description
1 polymer ?
#
loop_
_entity_poly.entity_id
_entity_poly.type
_entity_poly.pdbx_seq_one_letter_code
_entity_poly.pdbx_strand_id
1 'polypeptide(L)'
;MANRTSYAGPERRIHKVYVTRNTEYHVREGMCVAVKSRQDSALTTDHSAVKMKLEGHVKLGTLLPVAGPPKIGFRMYFAKGEDDVLTSPVIAILRPAKKTVDQYPKD
;
A
#
# COMPACT_ATOMS: atom_id res chain seq x y z
N MET A 1 4.61 37.21 -7.54
CA MET A 1 3.67 36.27 -6.89
C MET A 1 3.33 35.20 -7.92
N ALA A 2 3.82 33.97 -7.75
CA ALA A 2 3.62 32.91 -8.75
C ALA A 2 2.16 32.41 -8.70
N ASN A 3 1.51 32.42 -9.86
CA ASN A 3 0.14 31.99 -10.09
C ASN A 3 0.01 30.50 -9.76
N ARG A 4 -0.65 30.14 -8.64
CA ARG A 4 -0.98 28.74 -8.30
C ARG A 4 -2.16 28.31 -9.15
N THR A 5 -1.89 27.82 -10.36
CA THR A 5 -2.88 27.09 -11.14
C THR A 5 -3.32 25.88 -10.31
N SER A 6 -4.54 25.92 -9.77
CA SER A 6 -5.12 24.82 -9.01
C SER A 6 -5.15 23.56 -9.88
N TYR A 7 -4.35 22.55 -9.52
CA TYR A 7 -4.30 21.28 -10.23
C TYR A 7 -5.65 20.57 -10.11
N ALA A 8 -6.38 20.46 -11.22
CA ALA A 8 -7.70 19.81 -11.31
C ALA A 8 -7.63 18.32 -11.70
N GLY A 9 -6.45 17.69 -11.62
CA GLY A 9 -6.31 16.26 -11.86
C GLY A 9 -6.81 15.43 -10.67
N PRO A 10 -7.09 14.12 -10.86
CA PRO A 10 -7.46 13.22 -9.77
C PRO A 10 -6.48 13.31 -8.60
N GLU A 11 -6.95 13.24 -7.35
CA GLU A 11 -6.06 13.34 -6.18
C GLU A 11 -5.14 12.12 -6.11
N ARG A 12 -3.89 12.29 -6.58
CA ARG A 12 -2.91 11.21 -6.71
C ARG A 12 -2.16 10.89 -5.41
N ARG A 13 -2.45 11.55 -4.29
CA ARG A 13 -1.87 11.30 -2.94
C ARG A 13 -2.60 10.16 -2.23
N ILE A 14 -3.75 9.74 -2.75
CA ILE A 14 -4.50 8.59 -2.25
C ILE A 14 -3.76 7.25 -2.46
N HIS A 15 -2.86 7.20 -3.45
CA HIS A 15 -2.11 6.00 -3.79
C HIS A 15 -0.74 5.99 -3.13
N LYS A 16 -0.41 4.90 -2.46
CA LYS A 16 0.90 4.62 -1.86
C LYS A 16 1.34 3.21 -2.23
N VAL A 17 2.65 3.03 -2.42
CA VAL A 17 3.25 1.71 -2.57
C VAL A 17 4.14 1.45 -1.38
N TYR A 18 3.81 0.43 -0.61
CA TYR A 18 4.66 -0.03 0.48
C TYR A 18 5.47 -1.21 0.01
N VAL A 19 6.78 -1.05 0.01
CA VAL A 19 7.72 -2.05 -0.48
C VAL A 19 8.27 -2.81 0.71
N THR A 20 8.17 -4.13 0.68
CA THR A 20 8.86 -5.05 1.58
C THR A 20 10.02 -5.71 0.84
N ARG A 21 10.69 -6.69 1.47
CA ARG A 21 11.85 -7.37 0.86
C ARG A 21 11.53 -7.90 -0.54
N ASN A 22 10.40 -8.58 -0.70
CA ASN A 22 10.06 -9.33 -1.92
C ASN A 22 8.78 -8.83 -2.58
N THR A 23 8.06 -7.88 -1.98
CA THR A 23 6.69 -7.58 -2.40
C THR A 23 6.40 -6.09 -2.32
N GLU A 24 5.71 -5.58 -3.32
CA GLU A 24 5.13 -4.24 -3.37
C GLU A 24 3.63 -4.36 -3.10
N TYR A 25 3.15 -3.63 -2.09
CA TYR A 25 1.74 -3.54 -1.76
C TYR A 25 1.22 -2.18 -2.23
N HIS A 26 0.29 -2.20 -3.18
CA HIS A 26 -0.31 -1.00 -3.74
C HIS A 26 -1.59 -0.68 -2.98
N VAL A 27 -1.61 0.47 -2.30
CA VAL A 27 -2.68 0.89 -1.42
C VAL A 27 -3.34 2.15 -1.97
N ARG A 28 -4.67 2.12 -2.14
CA ARG A 28 -5.52 3.26 -2.51
C ARG A 28 -6.46 3.56 -1.37
N GLU A 29 -6.38 4.75 -0.79
CA GLU A 29 -7.27 5.19 0.31
C GLU A 29 -7.29 4.22 1.50
N GLY A 30 -6.15 3.61 1.80
CA GLY A 30 -6.04 2.62 2.89
C GLY A 30 -6.47 1.20 2.51
N MET A 31 -6.97 0.95 1.30
CA MET A 31 -7.26 -0.42 0.82
C MET A 31 -6.13 -0.94 -0.05
N CYS A 32 -5.72 -2.19 0.16
CA CYS A 32 -4.78 -2.86 -0.74
C CYS A 32 -5.51 -3.26 -2.04
N VAL A 33 -5.12 -2.65 -3.16
CA VAL A 33 -5.79 -2.85 -4.47
C VAL A 33 -5.04 -3.81 -5.38
N ALA A 34 -3.74 -3.95 -5.19
CA ALA A 34 -2.91 -4.87 -5.95
C ALA A 34 -1.63 -5.18 -5.18
N VAL A 35 -1.07 -6.34 -5.47
CA VAL A 35 0.23 -6.77 -4.96
C VAL A 35 1.13 -7.06 -6.14
N LYS A 36 2.42 -6.77 -6.03
CA LYS A 36 3.40 -7.13 -7.05
C LYS A 36 4.60 -7.79 -6.37
N SER A 37 4.96 -8.99 -6.82
CA SER A 37 6.25 -9.58 -6.46
C SER A 37 7.36 -8.72 -7.05
N ARG A 38 8.42 -8.46 -6.28
CA ARG A 38 9.59 -7.70 -6.78
C ARG A 38 10.45 -8.52 -7.74
N GLN A 39 10.28 -9.83 -7.75
CA GLN A 39 10.93 -10.72 -8.72
C GLN A 39 10.15 -10.78 -10.04
N ASP A 40 8.85 -10.52 -10.00
CA ASP A 40 7.97 -10.54 -11.17
C ASP A 40 7.65 -9.13 -11.66
N SER A 41 7.28 -9.01 -12.93
CA SER A 41 6.94 -7.70 -13.51
C SER A 41 5.46 -7.34 -13.34
N ALA A 42 4.59 -8.33 -13.10
CA ALA A 42 3.14 -8.20 -13.13
C ALA A 42 2.51 -7.88 -11.76
N LEU A 43 1.47 -7.05 -11.79
CA LEU A 43 0.54 -6.89 -10.67
C LEU A 43 -0.35 -8.13 -10.58
N THR A 44 -0.61 -8.60 -9.37
CA THR A 44 -1.60 -9.62 -9.07
C THR A 44 -2.71 -9.05 -8.17
N THR A 45 -3.93 -9.48 -8.44
CA THR A 45 -5.11 -9.24 -7.61
C THR A 45 -5.49 -10.48 -6.79
N ASP A 46 -4.78 -11.59 -6.98
CA ASP A 46 -4.99 -12.89 -6.32
C ASP A 46 -3.97 -13.11 -5.19
N HIS A 47 -3.93 -12.16 -4.25
CA HIS A 47 -3.11 -12.24 -3.04
C HIS A 47 -4.00 -11.94 -1.84
N SER A 48 -3.80 -12.64 -0.71
CA SER A 48 -4.67 -12.55 0.48
C SER A 48 -4.92 -11.12 0.97
N ALA A 49 -3.88 -10.27 0.94
CA ALA A 49 -3.98 -8.86 1.30
C ALA A 49 -4.90 -8.01 0.40
N VAL A 50 -5.22 -8.44 -0.83
CA VAL A 50 -6.02 -7.64 -1.78
C VAL A 50 -7.45 -7.50 -1.27
N LYS A 51 -8.03 -6.30 -1.38
CA LYS A 51 -9.31 -5.88 -0.77
C LYS A 51 -9.33 -5.85 0.76
N MET A 52 -8.19 -5.97 1.43
CA MET A 52 -8.08 -5.75 2.87
C MET A 52 -7.73 -4.29 3.18
N LYS A 53 -8.22 -3.81 4.32
CA LYS A 53 -7.94 -2.46 4.82
C LYS A 53 -6.64 -2.45 5.62
N LEU A 54 -5.80 -1.47 5.36
CA LEU A 54 -4.59 -1.19 6.11
C LEU A 54 -4.96 -0.48 7.41
N GLU A 55 -5.18 -1.25 8.47
CA GLU A 55 -5.60 -0.74 9.77
C GLU A 55 -4.44 -0.13 10.58
N GLY A 56 -3.21 -0.60 10.33
CA GLY A 56 -2.06 -0.05 11.03
C GLY A 56 -0.74 -0.71 10.68
N HIS A 57 0.19 -0.61 11.62
CA HIS A 57 1.53 -1.16 11.49
C HIS A 57 2.07 -1.67 12.83
N VAL A 58 2.88 -2.71 12.79
CA VAL A 58 3.41 -3.40 13.97
C VAL A 58 4.93 -3.23 14.02
N LYS A 59 5.45 -2.85 15.19
CA LYS A 59 6.90 -2.78 15.41
C LYS A 59 7.48 -4.19 15.47
N LEU A 60 8.65 -4.40 14.87
CA LEU A 60 9.39 -5.65 15.04
C LEU A 60 9.58 -5.98 16.53
N GLY A 61 9.36 -7.24 16.89
CA GLY A 61 9.42 -7.72 18.28
C GLY A 61 8.15 -7.49 19.10
N THR A 62 7.10 -6.93 18.51
CA THR A 62 5.79 -6.73 19.17
C THR A 62 4.67 -7.33 18.32
N LEU A 63 3.49 -7.50 18.92
CA LEU A 63 2.27 -7.97 18.24
C LEU A 63 1.14 -6.93 18.25
N LEU A 64 1.34 -5.79 18.92
CA LEU A 64 0.31 -4.76 19.02
C LEU A 64 0.37 -3.82 17.82
N PRO A 65 -0.69 -3.73 17.01
CA PRO A 65 -0.74 -2.76 15.92
C PRO A 65 -0.91 -1.34 16.45
N VAL A 66 -0.20 -0.42 15.81
CA VAL A 66 -0.35 1.03 16.01
C VAL A 66 -1.13 1.59 14.82
N ALA A 67 -2.18 2.35 15.10
CA ALA A 67 -2.99 2.99 14.08
C ALA A 67 -2.20 4.03 13.28
N GLY A 68 -2.63 4.25 12.04
CA GLY A 68 -2.03 5.23 11.14
C GLY A 68 -1.07 4.63 10.10
N PRO A 69 -0.46 5.47 9.25
CA PRO A 69 0.30 5.00 8.10
C PRO A 69 1.55 4.22 8.53
N PRO A 70 1.86 3.09 7.86
CA PRO A 70 3.08 2.33 8.10
C PRO A 70 4.37 3.14 7.93
N LYS A 71 5.40 2.72 8.66
CA LYS A 71 6.75 3.30 8.65
C LYS A 71 7.78 2.29 8.19
N ILE A 72 8.91 2.77 7.66
CA ILE A 72 10.05 1.92 7.34
C ILE A 72 10.51 1.19 8.60
N GLY A 73 10.81 -0.11 8.48
CA GLY A 73 11.19 -1.01 9.57
C GLY A 73 10.00 -1.65 10.31
N PHE A 74 8.77 -1.24 10.02
CA PHE A 74 7.56 -1.80 10.63
C PHE A 74 6.85 -2.73 9.65
N ARG A 75 6.08 -3.68 10.18
CA ARG A 75 5.23 -4.60 9.42
C ARG A 75 3.89 -3.93 9.17
N MET A 76 3.28 -4.14 8.00
CA MET A 76 1.93 -3.67 7.72
C MET A 76 0.91 -4.66 8.27
N TYR A 77 -0.16 -4.14 8.86
CA TYR A 77 -1.29 -4.92 9.34
C TYR A 77 -2.53 -4.63 8.49
N PHE A 78 -2.92 -5.61 7.68
CA PHE A 78 -4.15 -5.58 6.90
C PHE A 78 -5.20 -6.45 7.58
N ALA A 79 -6.45 -6.00 7.57
CA ALA A 79 -7.57 -6.75 8.13
C ALA A 79 -8.80 -6.69 7.24
N LYS A 80 -9.61 -7.75 7.28
CA LYS A 80 -10.94 -7.83 6.68
C LYS A 80 -11.79 -8.86 7.45
N GLY A 81 -12.70 -8.38 8.29
CA GLY A 81 -13.50 -9.26 9.14
C GLY A 81 -12.58 -10.00 10.13
N GLU A 82 -12.59 -11.33 10.07
CA GLU A 82 -11.73 -12.18 10.91
C GLU A 82 -10.38 -12.49 10.27
N ASP A 83 -10.19 -12.16 8.98
CA ASP A 83 -8.95 -12.41 8.27
C ASP A 83 -7.94 -11.27 8.49
N ASP A 84 -6.70 -11.63 8.81
CA ASP A 84 -5.60 -10.69 8.93
C ASP A 84 -4.37 -11.08 8.08
N VAL A 85 -3.62 -10.06 7.64
CA VAL A 85 -2.34 -10.24 6.96
C VAL A 85 -1.30 -9.33 7.59
N LEU A 86 -0.28 -9.94 8.18
CA LEU A 86 0.87 -9.26 8.75
C LEU A 86 2.12 -9.45 7.88
N THR A 87 2.52 -8.40 7.16
CA THR A 87 3.60 -8.48 6.16
C THR A 87 4.99 -8.57 6.78
N SER A 88 6.03 -8.77 5.97
CA SER A 88 7.41 -8.46 6.38
C SER A 88 7.62 -6.93 6.51
N PRO A 89 8.74 -6.47 7.10
CA PRO A 89 8.98 -5.04 7.30
C PRO A 89 9.00 -4.25 6.00
N VAL A 90 8.43 -3.05 6.05
CA VAL A 90 8.52 -2.05 4.99
C VAL A 90 9.96 -1.57 4.90
N ILE A 91 10.53 -1.62 3.69
CA ILE A 91 11.87 -1.11 3.38
C ILE A 91 11.81 0.21 2.61
N ALA A 92 10.71 0.49 1.92
CA ALA A 92 10.49 1.76 1.23
C ALA A 92 9.01 2.10 1.13
N ILE A 93 8.71 3.40 1.08
CA ILE A 93 7.37 3.92 0.83
C ILE A 93 7.47 4.81 -0.39
N LEU A 94 6.81 4.41 -1.47
CA LEU A 94 6.93 5.01 -2.77
C LEU A 94 5.57 5.55 -3.24
N ARG A 95 5.63 6.40 -4.26
CA ARG A 95 4.46 6.80 -5.03
C ARG A 95 4.40 5.98 -6.32
N PRO A 96 3.26 5.40 -6.69
CA PRO A 96 3.18 4.64 -7.92
C PRO A 96 3.28 5.55 -9.15
N ALA A 97 3.92 5.03 -10.20
CA ALA A 97 3.93 5.68 -11.50
C ALA A 97 2.50 5.72 -12.09
N LYS A 98 2.19 6.73 -12.91
CA LYS A 98 0.86 6.87 -13.53
C LYS A 98 0.45 5.59 -14.28
N LYS A 99 1.35 5.06 -15.12
CA LYS A 99 1.12 3.81 -15.87
C LYS A 99 0.80 2.60 -14.99
N THR A 100 1.28 2.58 -13.74
CA THR A 100 0.98 1.52 -12.77
C THR A 100 -0.42 1.71 -12.19
N VAL A 101 -0.79 2.95 -11.85
CA VAL A 101 -2.14 3.27 -11.37
C VAL A 101 -3.20 2.95 -12.43
N ASP A 102 -2.90 3.19 -13.71
CA ASP A 102 -3.80 2.88 -14.83
C ASP A 102 -4.12 1.38 -14.95
N GLN A 103 -3.33 0.51 -14.32
CA GLN A 103 -3.52 -0.95 -14.28
C GLN A 103 -4.24 -1.44 -13.03
N TYR A 104 -4.51 -0.57 -12.06
CA TYR A 104 -5.24 -0.97 -10.86
C TYR A 104 -6.67 -1.39 -11.23
N PRO A 105 -7.25 -2.35 -10.49
CA PRO A 105 -8.66 -2.65 -10.62
C PRO A 105 -9.50 -1.37 -10.52
N LYS A 106 -10.40 -1.23 -11.48
CA LYS A 106 -11.48 -0.25 -11.42
C LYS A 106 -12.56 -0.86 -10.52
N ASP A 107 -12.98 -0.09 -9.51
CA ASP A 107 -14.11 -0.48 -8.67
C ASP A 107 -15.42 -0.43 -9.46
#